data_AF-I1CJE1-F1
#
_entry.id   AF-I1CJE1-F1
#
_cell.length_a   1.000
_cell.length_b   1.000
_cell.length_c   1.000
_cell.angle_alpha   90.00
_cell.angle_beta   90.00
_cell.angle_gamma   90.00
#
_symmetry.space_group_name_H-M   'P 1'
#
loop_
_entity.id
_entity.type
_entity.pdbx_description
1 polymer ?
#
loop_
_entity_poly.entity_id
_entity_poly.type
_entity_poly.pdbx_seq_one_letter_code
_entity_poly.pdbx_strand_id
1 'polypeptide(L)' 'MTRTISKSVQNQIQLLLASNVTYEQVMERIPGLKKSTLGRYANKFFPNRMKAAPGRRATIGETTKSYIRRQYELQS' A
#
# COMPACT_ATOMS: atom_id res chain seq x y z
N MET A 1 -18.59 0.24 -6.99
CA MET A 1 -17.93 0.51 -8.30
C MET A 1 -16.67 1.33 -8.09
N THR A 2 -15.49 0.74 -8.30
CA THR A 2 -14.22 1.47 -8.20
C THR A 2 -13.99 2.20 -9.53
N ARG A 3 -14.28 3.50 -9.57
CA ARG A 3 -14.02 4.31 -10.77
C ARG A 3 -12.51 4.36 -11.00
N THR A 4 -12.03 3.60 -11.98
CA THR A 4 -10.64 3.64 -12.44
C THR A 4 -10.40 5.00 -13.10
N ILE A 5 -9.35 5.71 -12.70
CA ILE A 5 -8.96 6.98 -13.31
C ILE A 5 -8.56 6.78 -14.79
N SER A 6 -8.68 7.81 -15.61
CA SER A 6 -8.40 7.71 -17.05
C SER A 6 -6.95 7.26 -17.33
N LYS A 7 -6.74 6.56 -18.45
CA LYS A 7 -5.40 6.10 -18.87
C LYS A 7 -4.39 7.24 -18.98
N SER A 8 -4.84 8.41 -19.44
CA SER A 8 -4.00 9.62 -19.52
C SER A 8 -3.46 10.01 -18.14
N VAL A 9 -4.31 10.08 -17.11
CA VAL A 9 -3.89 10.40 -15.74
C VAL A 9 -2.97 9.32 -15.17
N GLN A 10 -3.21 8.04 -15.49
CA GLN A 10 -2.33 6.95 -15.08
C GLN A 10 -0.91 7.11 -15.66
N ASN A 11 -0.80 7.42 -16.95
CA ASN A 11 0.49 7.63 -17.62
C ASN A 11 1.22 8.85 -17.04
N GLN A 12 0.50 9.92 -16.73
CA GLN A 12 1.07 11.12 -16.12
C GLN A 12 1.60 10.81 -14.70
N ILE A 13 0.85 10.06 -13.89
CA ILE A 13 1.33 9.57 -12.58
C ILE A 13 2.60 8.73 -12.75
N GLN A 14 2.64 7.83 -13.73
CA GLN A 14 3.80 6.98 -13.96
C GLN A 14 5.05 7.80 -14.31
N LEU A 15 4.94 8.76 -15.23
CA LEU A 15 6.04 9.64 -15.64
C LEU A 15 6.56 10.49 -14.46
N LEU A 16 5.65 11.06 -13.67
CA LEU A 16 6.02 11.87 -12.51
C LEU A 16 6.69 11.01 -11.42
N LEU A 17 6.19 9.81 -11.15
CA LEU A 17 6.84 8.94 -10.18
C LEU A 17 8.22 8.44 -10.65
N ALA A 18 8.40 8.27 -11.97
CA ALA A 18 9.69 7.94 -12.57
C ALA A 18 10.71 9.09 -12.46
N SER A 19 10.27 10.35 -12.51
CA SER A 19 11.14 11.52 -12.34
C SER A 19 11.48 11.85 -10.88
N ASN A 20 11.20 10.93 -9.96
CA ASN A 20 11.50 11.03 -8.52
C ASN A 20 10.91 12.27 -7.82
N VAL A 21 9.82 12.84 -8.34
CA VAL A 21 9.09 13.92 -7.64
C VAL A 21 8.30 13.40 -6.44
N THR A 22 8.07 14.30 -5.47
CA THR A 22 7.35 13.98 -4.24
C THR A 22 5.85 13.85 -4.48
N TYR A 23 5.13 13.17 -3.58
CA TYR A 23 3.68 12.96 -3.74
C TYR A 23 2.90 14.28 -3.76
N GLU A 24 3.35 15.30 -3.03
CA GLU A 24 2.76 16.63 -3.01
C GLU A 24 2.85 17.29 -4.39
N GLN A 25 4.03 17.28 -4.99
CA GLN A 25 4.26 17.83 -6.34
C GLN A 25 3.43 17.09 -7.41
N VAL A 26 3.25 15.77 -7.26
CA VAL A 26 2.37 15.01 -8.17
C VAL A 26 0.91 15.43 -8.01
N MET A 27 0.46 15.66 -6.77
CA MET A 27 -0.91 16.09 -6.48
C MET A 27 -1.19 17.53 -6.91
N GLU A 28 -0.20 18.42 -6.87
CA GLU A 28 -0.31 19.78 -7.42
C GLU A 28 -0.50 19.76 -8.95
N ARG A 29 0.22 18.87 -9.65
CA ARG A 29 0.15 18.75 -11.12
C ARG A 29 -1.11 18.05 -11.63
N ILE A 30 -1.77 17.26 -10.77
CA ILE A 30 -2.98 16.51 -11.12
C ILE A 30 -4.09 16.88 -10.13
N PRO A 31 -4.84 17.97 -10.41
CA PRO A 31 -5.88 18.43 -9.52
C PRO A 31 -6.95 17.35 -9.30
N GLY A 32 -7.35 17.17 -8.04
CA GLY A 32 -8.32 16.14 -7.64
C GLY A 32 -7.73 14.74 -7.42
N LEU A 33 -6.43 14.54 -7.60
CA LEU A 33 -5.77 13.27 -7.29
C LEU A 33 -5.65 13.06 -5.79
N LYS A 34 -6.27 12.01 -5.26
CA LYS A 34 -6.13 11.62 -3.84
C LYS A 34 -4.79 10.91 -3.60
N LYS A 35 -4.17 11.18 -2.45
CA LYS A 35 -2.93 10.51 -1.99
C LYS A 35 -3.05 8.98 -1.95
N SER A 36 -4.22 8.46 -1.57
CA SER A 36 -4.49 7.01 -1.57
C SER A 36 -4.50 6.41 -2.97
N THR A 37 -5.06 7.12 -3.95
CA THR A 37 -5.01 6.75 -5.37
C THR A 37 -3.57 6.76 -5.88
N LEU A 38 -2.83 7.84 -5.59
CA LEU A 38 -1.41 7.94 -5.96
C LEU A 38 -0.58 6.79 -5.37
N GLY A 39 -0.76 6.48 -4.07
CA GLY A 39 -0.08 5.36 -3.43
C GLY A 39 -0.42 4.00 -4.05
N ARG A 40 -1.67 3.77 -4.44
CA ARG A 40 -2.08 2.55 -5.16
C ARG A 40 -1.36 2.44 -6.52
N TYR A 41 -1.28 3.52 -7.30
CA TYR A 41 -0.61 3.51 -8.60
C TYR A 41 0.92 3.46 -8.48
N ALA A 42 1.49 4.11 -7.46
CA ALA A 42 2.90 3.99 -7.16
C ALA A 42 3.31 2.54 -6.87
N ASN A 43 2.54 1.83 -6.04
CA ASN A 43 2.77 0.42 -5.77
C ASN A 43 2.53 -0.49 -6.99
N LYS A 44 1.63 -0.09 -7.89
CA LYS A 44 1.33 -0.82 -9.13
C LYS A 44 2.47 -0.71 -10.14
N PHE A 45 3.02 0.48 -10.34
CA PHE A 45 4.07 0.74 -11.33
C PHE A 45 5.48 0.45 -10.78
N PHE A 46 5.69 0.66 -9.50
CA PHE A 46 6.98 0.50 -8.83
C PHE A 46 6.84 -0.42 -7.61
N PRO A 47 6.70 -1.74 -7.82
CA PRO A 47 6.45 -2.70 -6.73
C PRO A 47 7.60 -2.80 -5.72
N ASN A 48 8.82 -2.41 -6.11
CA ASN A 48 10.03 -2.41 -5.29
C ASN A 48 10.27 -1.09 -4.53
N ARG A 49 9.42 -0.07 -4.70
CA ARG A 49 9.48 1.14 -3.87
C ARG A 49 9.15 0.70 -2.44
N MET A 50 9.99 1.04 -1.45
CA MET A 50 9.81 0.63 -0.05
C MET A 50 8.33 0.72 0.35
N LYS A 51 7.69 -0.43 0.52
CA LYS A 51 6.30 -0.48 0.94
C LYS A 51 6.28 0.00 2.38
N ALA A 52 5.45 1.00 2.69
CA ALA A 52 5.03 1.19 4.07
C ALA A 52 4.49 -0.17 4.55
N ALA A 53 5.08 -0.71 5.62
CA ALA A 53 4.76 -2.05 6.10
C ALA A 53 3.24 -2.22 6.21
N PRO A 54 2.62 -3.10 5.40
CA PRO A 54 1.18 -3.23 5.42
C PRO A 54 0.76 -3.95 6.70
N GLY A 55 -0.13 -3.32 7.47
CA GLY A 55 -0.90 -3.99 8.51
C GLY A 55 -0.74 -3.42 9.93
N ARG A 56 -1.82 -3.52 10.70
CA ARG A 56 -1.78 -3.47 12.16
C ARG A 56 -0.96 -4.67 12.62
N ARG A 57 0.13 -4.45 13.37
CA ARG A 57 0.87 -5.55 13.99
C ARG A 57 -0.13 -6.42 14.76
N ALA A 58 -0.13 -7.73 14.50
CA ALA A 58 -0.95 -8.64 15.28
C ALA A 58 -0.62 -8.44 16.76
N THR A 59 -1.62 -8.20 17.59
CA THR A 59 -1.46 -8.05 19.05
C THR A 59 -0.86 -9.31 19.68
N ILE A 60 -0.93 -10.44 18.97
CA ILE A 60 -0.48 -11.76 19.40
C ILE A 60 0.73 -12.14 18.56
N GLY A 61 1.88 -12.19 19.20
CA GLY A 61 3.14 -12.65 18.59
C GLY A 61 3.13 -14.15 18.29
N GLU A 62 4.11 -14.59 17.52
CA GLU A 62 4.26 -15.99 17.10
C GLU A 62 4.41 -16.95 18.29
N THR A 63 5.06 -16.48 19.37
CA THR A 63 5.21 -17.22 20.63
C THR A 63 3.88 -17.44 21.36
N THR A 64 3.01 -16.43 21.41
CA THR A 64 1.69 -16.55 22.02
C THR A 64 0.76 -17.48 21.22
N LYS A 65 0.89 -17.51 19.88
CA LYS A 65 0.18 -18.49 19.03
C LYS A 65 0.58 -19.93 19.36
N SER A 66 1.88 -20.18 19.56
CA SER A 66 2.39 -21.50 19.93
C SER A 66 1.90 -21.94 21.31
N TYR A 67 1.83 -21.03 22.28
CA TYR A 67 1.27 -21.33 23.60
C TYR A 67 -0.21 -21.70 23.53
N ILE A 68 -1.02 -20.93 22.79
CA ILE A 68 -2.45 -21.22 22.61
C ILE A 68 -2.65 -22.59 21.96
N ARG A 69 -1.90 -22.92 20.89
CA ARG A 69 -1.98 -24.23 20.24
C ARG A 69 -1.71 -25.38 21.20
N ARG A 70 -0.65 -25.26 22.02
CA ARG A 70 -0.27 -26.29 23.00
C ARG A 70 -1.34 -26.50 24.09
N GLN A 71 -2.07 -25.45 24.47
CA GLN A 71 -3.17 -25.57 25.44
C GLN A 71 -4.34 -26.40 24.87
N TYR A 72 -4.66 -26.27 23.57
CA TYR A 72 -5.70 -27.08 22.94
C TYR A 72 -5.29 -28.56 22.79
N GLU A 73 -4.01 -28.84 22.52
CA GLU A 73 -3.49 -30.22 22.40
C GLU A 73 -3.45 -30.98 23.72
N LEU A 74 -3.38 -30.27 24.86
CA LEU A 74 -3.34 -30.88 26.20
C LEU A 74 -4.72 -31.15 26.80
N GLN A 75 -5.81 -30.76 26.12
CA GLN A 75 -7.19 -30.97 26.56
C GLN A 75 -7.97 -31.97 25.68
N SER A 76 -7.29 -32.67 24.76
CA SER A 76 -7.84 -33.75 23.94
C SER A 76 -7.27 -35.09 24.38
#